data_AF-A0AAE0KIW3-F1
#
_entry.id   AF-A0AAE0KIW3-F1
#
_cell.length_a   1.000
_cell.length_b   1.000
_cell.length_c   1.000
_cell.angle_alpha   90.00
_cell.angle_beta   90.00
_cell.angle_gamma   90.00
#
_symmetry.space_group_name_H-M   'P 1'
#
loop_
_entity.id
_entity.type
_entity.pdbx_description
1 polymer ?
#
loop_
_entity_poly.entity_id
_entity_poly.type
_entity_poly.pdbx_seq_one_letter_code
_entity_poly.pdbx_strand_id
1 'polypeptide(L)'
;TNIGKISRIFKPRTKKSRVQRVLYQPGLGTVTTTEKDTDSDNLSFNKIVGRILGTGHDTMIMSIYHYLCVVWRPKDTLYFFGFSRGAYLARILASFVADVGILKHDCENLITKIANLFKIWVANKGEKSIYRVTGEYRGLLQTDVEIPFMGVYDTVSSLGAPDQFGLNLQTTRYEFAEQIHDRPEIKKVRHALSLSERRENWKCVMFKKHPHGLVETLDKSGSPRISQVWFPGYHNCVGGGTRQKGNTAPIVSLIWMISKFKDLLEVN
;
A
#
# COMPACT_ATOMS: atom_id res chain seq x y z
N THR A 1 -12.38 6.17 -8.08
CA THR A 1 -12.11 4.73 -7.94
C THR A 1 -12.68 4.24 -6.61
N ASN A 2 -12.69 2.93 -6.37
CA ASN A 2 -13.11 2.36 -5.08
C ASN A 2 -12.19 2.82 -3.93
N ILE A 3 -10.90 3.04 -4.17
CA ILE A 3 -9.99 3.63 -3.18
C ILE A 3 -10.43 5.03 -2.76
N GLY A 4 -10.83 5.87 -3.71
CA GLY A 4 -11.35 7.20 -3.38
C GLY A 4 -12.68 7.14 -2.60
N LYS A 5 -13.51 6.12 -2.81
CA LYS A 5 -14.72 5.93 -1.99
C LYS A 5 -14.32 5.50 -0.58
N ILE A 6 -13.44 4.50 -0.44
CA ILE A 6 -12.93 4.01 0.85
C ILE A 6 -12.26 5.14 1.65
N SER A 7 -11.48 6.03 1.03
CA SER A 7 -10.83 7.13 1.74
C SER A 7 -11.80 8.12 2.38
N ARG A 8 -13.07 8.14 1.95
CA ARG A 8 -14.11 9.07 2.42
C ARG A 8 -15.08 8.46 3.43
N ILE A 9 -15.03 7.15 3.66
CA ILE A 9 -16.00 6.49 4.58
C ILE A 9 -15.51 6.44 6.02
N PHE A 10 -14.27 6.82 6.33
CA PHE A 10 -13.75 6.73 7.70
C PHE A 10 -14.17 7.93 8.55
N LYS A 11 -14.61 7.67 9.78
CA LYS A 11 -14.86 8.72 10.77
C LYS A 11 -13.54 9.32 11.25
N PRO A 12 -13.41 10.64 11.45
CA PRO A 12 -12.18 11.22 12.01
C PRO A 12 -11.80 10.66 13.38
N ARG A 13 -12.78 10.16 14.14
CA ARG A 13 -12.58 9.50 15.44
C ARG A 13 -13.45 8.26 15.57
N THR A 14 -12.96 7.28 16.30
CA THR A 14 -13.75 6.11 16.73
C THR A 14 -14.68 6.45 17.89
N LYS A 15 -15.63 5.57 18.24
CA LYS A 15 -16.50 5.63 19.42
C LYS A 15 -15.70 5.70 20.72
N LYS A 16 -14.48 5.13 20.72
CA LYS A 16 -13.51 5.21 21.82
C LYS A 16 -12.58 6.43 21.71
N SER A 17 -12.95 7.42 20.92
CA SER A 17 -12.22 8.68 20.70
C SER A 17 -10.81 8.55 20.11
N ARG A 18 -10.42 7.37 19.59
CA ARG A 18 -9.15 7.21 18.86
C ARG A 18 -9.23 7.97 17.54
N VAL A 19 -8.19 8.76 17.24
CA VAL A 19 -8.10 9.49 15.98
C VAL A 19 -7.84 8.51 14.84
N GLN A 20 -8.59 8.64 13.73
CA GLN A 20 -8.32 7.93 12.48
C GLN A 20 -7.80 8.96 11.47
N ARG A 21 -6.56 8.80 11.00
CA ARG A 21 -5.96 9.67 9.99
C ARG A 21 -5.99 8.96 8.64
N VAL A 22 -6.40 9.68 7.59
CA VAL A 22 -6.47 9.15 6.22
C VAL A 22 -5.53 9.98 5.34
N LEU A 23 -4.55 9.32 4.75
CA LEU A 23 -3.74 9.88 3.66
C LEU A 23 -4.24 9.30 2.33
N TYR A 24 -4.69 10.15 1.42
CA TYR A 24 -5.06 9.76 0.06
C TYR A 24 -4.02 10.25 -0.93
N GLN A 25 -3.33 9.32 -1.58
CA GLN A 25 -2.37 9.62 -2.64
C GLN A 25 -3.02 9.42 -4.02
N PRO A 26 -3.10 10.45 -4.87
CA PRO A 26 -3.53 10.29 -6.26
C PRO A 26 -2.63 9.34 -7.06
N GLY A 27 -3.21 8.66 -8.05
CA GLY A 27 -2.50 7.69 -8.87
C GLY A 27 -1.44 8.33 -9.77
N LEU A 28 -0.33 7.62 -9.99
CA LEU A 28 0.75 8.03 -10.88
C LEU A 28 0.26 8.29 -12.31
N GLY A 29 0.64 9.44 -12.86
CA GLY A 29 0.22 9.92 -14.19
C GLY A 29 -1.05 10.77 -14.20
N THR A 30 -1.67 11.01 -13.03
CA THR A 30 -2.75 12.00 -12.91
C THR A 30 -2.12 13.38 -12.87
N VAL A 31 -2.29 14.19 -13.92
CA VAL A 31 -1.97 15.63 -13.85
C VAL A 31 -2.93 16.25 -12.84
N THR A 32 -2.44 16.52 -11.64
CA THR A 32 -3.13 17.45 -10.73
C THR A 32 -2.84 18.85 -11.26
N THR A 33 -3.79 19.44 -12.00
CA THR A 33 -3.90 20.90 -12.06
C THR A 33 -4.17 21.36 -10.64
N THR A 34 -3.09 21.68 -9.92
CA THR A 34 -3.13 22.17 -8.54
C THR A 34 -3.63 23.60 -8.55
N GLU A 35 -4.94 23.78 -8.46
CA GLU A 35 -5.51 24.99 -7.84
C GLU A 35 -6.73 24.58 -7.02
N LYS A 36 -6.67 24.89 -5.72
CA LYS A 36 -7.74 24.78 -4.70
C LYS A 36 -7.93 23.39 -4.07
N ASP A 37 -7.03 23.05 -3.15
CA ASP A 37 -7.41 22.33 -1.91
C ASP A 37 -6.39 22.73 -0.82
N THR A 38 -6.78 23.68 0.02
CA THR A 38 -5.98 24.25 1.11
C THR A 38 -6.14 23.43 2.38
N ASP A 39 -5.50 22.25 2.44
CA ASP A 39 -5.23 21.55 3.70
C ASP A 39 -3.72 21.65 4.00
N SER A 40 -3.37 22.22 5.15
CA SER A 40 -1.98 22.49 5.56
C SER A 40 -1.08 21.25 5.58
N ASP A 41 -1.65 20.07 5.84
CA ASP A 41 -0.93 18.80 5.90
C ASP A 41 -0.45 18.34 4.50
N ASN A 42 -1.23 18.62 3.45
CA ASN A 42 -0.86 18.27 2.07
C ASN A 42 0.25 19.18 1.51
N LEU A 43 0.35 20.42 2.00
CA LEU A 43 1.38 21.37 1.59
C LEU A 43 2.79 20.92 2.04
N SER A 44 2.91 20.37 3.25
CA SER A 44 4.18 19.81 3.75
C SER A 44 4.59 18.58 2.93
N PHE A 45 3.64 17.67 2.69
CA PHE A 45 3.85 16.46 1.89
C PHE A 45 4.36 16.77 0.47
N ASN A 46 3.71 17.69 -0.25
CA ASN A 46 4.11 18.08 -1.60
C ASN A 46 5.51 18.72 -1.67
N LYS A 47 5.90 19.50 -0.64
CA LYS A 47 7.25 20.06 -0.53
C LYS A 47 8.32 18.99 -0.27
N ILE A 48 7.97 17.92 0.44
CA ILE A 48 8.89 16.81 0.73
C ILE A 48 9.06 15.90 -0.49
N VAL A 49 7.99 15.63 -1.24
CA VAL A 49 8.04 14.88 -2.51
C VAL A 49 9.08 15.48 -3.47
N GLY A 50 9.14 16.81 -3.58
CA GLY A 50 10.11 17.52 -4.42
C GLY A 50 11.57 17.42 -3.95
N ARG A 51 11.83 16.96 -2.72
CA ARG A 51 13.18 16.85 -2.13
C ARG A 51 13.74 15.42 -2.14
N ILE A 52 12.93 14.41 -2.48
CA ILE A 52 13.34 13.00 -2.49
C ILE A 52 13.81 12.60 -3.90
N LEU A 53 15.10 12.26 -4.04
CA LEU A 53 15.70 11.76 -5.27
C LEU A 53 15.35 10.27 -5.49
N GLY A 54 14.79 9.91 -6.66
CA GLY A 54 14.42 8.53 -6.98
C GLY A 54 13.63 8.38 -8.29
N THR A 55 13.30 7.13 -8.64
CA THR A 55 12.26 6.89 -9.67
C THR A 55 10.88 7.30 -9.12
N GLY A 56 9.89 7.56 -9.99
CA GLY A 56 8.56 7.98 -9.53
C GLY A 56 7.91 7.05 -8.49
N HIS A 57 8.24 5.75 -8.50
CA HIS A 57 7.82 4.79 -7.49
C HIS A 57 8.58 4.94 -6.16
N ASP A 58 9.91 5.01 -6.22
CA ASP A 58 10.76 5.19 -5.04
C ASP A 58 10.40 6.47 -4.29
N THR A 59 10.28 7.58 -5.02
CA THR A 59 9.92 8.89 -4.47
C THR A 59 8.57 8.83 -3.79
N MET A 60 7.57 8.17 -4.37
CA MET A 60 6.25 8.03 -3.76
C MET A 60 6.29 7.18 -2.49
N ILE A 61 6.97 6.04 -2.50
CA ILE A 61 7.10 5.16 -1.31
C ILE A 61 7.79 5.90 -0.17
N MET A 62 8.93 6.54 -0.46
CA MET A 62 9.70 7.28 0.54
C MET A 62 8.96 8.51 1.07
N SER A 63 8.16 9.19 0.23
CA SER A 63 7.35 10.33 0.68
C SER A 63 6.25 9.90 1.63
N ILE A 64 5.55 8.79 1.34
CA ILE A 64 4.54 8.24 2.23
C ILE A 64 5.20 7.71 3.52
N TYR A 65 6.35 7.04 3.42
CA TYR A 65 7.10 6.60 4.59
C TYR A 65 7.53 7.78 5.48
N HIS A 66 8.00 8.88 4.89
CA HIS A 66 8.29 10.12 5.63
C HIS A 66 7.06 10.64 6.37
N TYR A 67 5.89 10.66 5.72
CA TYR A 67 4.64 11.04 6.38
C TYR A 67 4.38 10.15 7.61
N LEU A 68 4.56 8.83 7.48
CA LEU A 68 4.44 7.90 8.60
C LEU A 68 5.42 8.22 9.73
N CYS A 69 6.68 8.53 9.44
CA CYS A 69 7.65 8.94 10.46
C CYS A 69 7.15 10.13 11.27
N VAL A 70 6.49 11.09 10.63
CA VAL A 70 5.98 12.32 11.28
C VAL A 70 4.74 12.03 12.14
N VAL A 71 3.79 11.24 11.63
CA VAL A 71 2.46 11.12 12.27
C VAL A 71 2.25 9.88 13.12
N TRP A 72 2.93 8.76 12.83
CA TRP A 72 2.72 7.50 13.52
C TRP A 72 3.32 7.55 14.93
N ARG A 73 2.61 6.97 15.89
CA ARG A 73 3.09 6.81 17.27
C ARG A 73 3.00 5.33 17.68
N PRO A 74 3.82 4.89 18.66
CA PRO A 74 3.71 3.53 19.18
C PRO A 74 2.26 3.18 19.57
N LYS A 75 1.83 1.96 19.24
CA LYS A 75 0.44 1.45 19.39
C LYS A 75 -0.56 1.96 18.33
N ASP A 76 -0.14 2.80 17.40
CA ASP A 76 -0.92 3.08 16.20
C ASP A 76 -0.86 1.89 15.22
N THR A 77 -2.00 1.60 14.62
CA THR A 77 -2.15 0.53 13.63
C THR A 77 -2.23 1.12 12.23
N LEU A 78 -1.57 0.49 11.26
CA LEU A 78 -1.55 0.94 9.87
C LEU A 78 -2.48 0.11 8.99
N TYR A 79 -3.18 0.78 8.09
CA TYR A 79 -4.08 0.16 7.13
C TYR A 79 -3.70 0.60 5.73
N PHE A 80 -3.53 -0.38 4.83
CA PHE A 80 -3.11 -0.11 3.45
C PHE A 80 -4.22 -0.44 2.47
N PHE A 81 -4.51 0.50 1.58
CA PHE A 81 -5.46 0.31 0.49
C PHE A 81 -4.83 0.76 -0.82
N GLY A 82 -5.04 -0.01 -1.89
CA GLY A 82 -4.51 0.37 -3.20
C GLY A 82 -5.24 -0.27 -4.36
N PHE A 83 -5.14 0.36 -5.52
CA PHE A 83 -5.66 -0.13 -6.78
C PHE A 83 -4.58 -0.01 -7.86
N SER A 84 -4.43 -1.02 -8.71
CA SER A 84 -3.50 -0.98 -9.86
C SER A 84 -2.05 -0.81 -9.40
N ARG A 85 -1.32 0.14 -9.99
CA ARG A 85 0.00 0.58 -9.51
C ARG A 85 -0.02 1.04 -8.04
N GLY A 86 -1.11 1.68 -7.59
CA GLY A 86 -1.27 2.07 -6.20
C GLY A 86 -1.34 0.87 -5.24
N ALA A 87 -1.91 -0.26 -5.68
CA ALA A 87 -1.86 -1.52 -4.93
C ALA A 87 -0.43 -2.06 -4.82
N TYR A 88 0.35 -1.92 -5.90
CA TYR A 88 1.74 -2.36 -5.91
C TYR A 88 2.58 -1.55 -4.93
N LEU A 89 2.45 -0.22 -4.93
CA LEU A 89 3.14 0.65 -3.97
C LEU A 89 2.70 0.41 -2.53
N ALA A 90 1.39 0.19 -2.29
CA ALA A 90 0.87 -0.13 -0.97
C ALA A 90 1.49 -1.42 -0.41
N ARG A 91 1.67 -2.44 -1.26
CA ARG A 91 2.35 -3.70 -0.89
C ARG A 91 3.81 -3.47 -0.54
N ILE A 92 4.55 -2.73 -1.38
CA ILE A 92 5.97 -2.43 -1.14
C ILE A 92 6.15 -1.65 0.16
N LEU A 93 5.36 -0.60 0.37
CA LEU A 93 5.44 0.23 1.57
C LEU A 93 5.09 -0.56 2.84
N ALA A 94 4.04 -1.37 2.81
CA ALA A 94 3.68 -2.22 3.94
C ALA A 94 4.79 -3.23 4.26
N SER A 95 5.40 -3.83 3.25
CA SER A 95 6.52 -4.76 3.42
C SER A 95 7.76 -4.06 3.96
N PHE A 96 8.08 -2.85 3.47
CA PHE A 96 9.18 -2.04 3.99
C PHE A 96 8.98 -1.73 5.48
N VAL A 97 7.80 -1.23 5.85
CA VAL A 97 7.45 -0.93 7.24
C VAL A 97 7.48 -2.20 8.11
N ALA A 98 6.96 -3.33 7.62
CA ALA A 98 6.99 -4.60 8.33
C ALA A 98 8.43 -5.11 8.58
N ASP A 99 9.34 -4.91 7.63
CA ASP A 99 10.73 -5.38 7.73
C ASP A 99 11.60 -4.43 8.55
N VAL A 100 11.43 -3.13 8.44
CA VAL A 100 12.36 -2.14 9.04
C VAL A 100 11.79 -1.41 10.25
N GLY A 101 10.46 -1.30 10.36
CA GLY A 101 9.80 -0.40 11.31
C GLY A 101 9.70 1.03 10.78
N ILE A 102 9.51 1.99 11.69
CA ILE A 102 9.32 3.42 11.36
C ILE A 102 10.42 4.25 12.03
N LEU A 103 11.13 5.07 11.25
CA LEU A 103 12.10 6.02 11.81
C LEU A 103 11.41 7.03 12.72
N LYS A 104 12.05 7.35 13.85
CA LYS A 104 11.57 8.42 14.73
C LYS A 104 11.61 9.77 14.01
N HIS A 105 10.59 10.60 14.24
CA HIS A 105 10.42 11.90 13.58
C HIS A 105 11.54 12.92 13.89
N ASP A 106 12.24 12.76 15.01
CA ASP A 106 13.29 13.64 15.53
C ASP A 106 14.69 13.26 15.05
N CYS A 107 14.80 12.28 14.15
CA CYS A 107 16.08 11.93 13.54
C CYS A 107 16.61 13.09 12.70
N GLU A 108 17.85 13.51 12.96
CA GLU A 108 18.55 14.45 12.11
C GLU A 108 18.67 13.90 10.68
N ASN A 109 18.58 14.78 9.69
CA ASN A 109 18.68 14.42 8.26
C ASN A 109 17.69 13.32 7.85
N LEU A 110 16.47 13.34 8.41
CA LEU A 110 15.43 12.32 8.23
C LEU A 110 15.23 11.91 6.77
N ILE A 111 15.15 12.85 5.83
CA ILE A 111 14.97 12.57 4.40
C ILE A 111 16.13 11.71 3.85
N THR A 112 17.38 12.07 4.16
CA THR A 112 18.57 11.33 3.75
C THR A 112 18.59 9.95 4.37
N LYS A 113 18.25 9.84 5.66
CA LYS A 113 18.14 8.56 6.37
C LYS A 113 17.06 7.65 5.76
N ILE A 114 15.91 8.19 5.39
CA ILE A 114 14.86 7.43 4.69
C ILE A 114 15.37 6.91 3.35
N ALA A 115 16.03 7.76 2.56
CA ALA A 115 16.55 7.37 1.25
C ALA A 115 17.61 6.26 1.35
N ASN A 116 18.55 6.40 2.29
CA ASN A 116 19.57 5.40 2.54
C ASN A 116 18.96 4.09 3.06
N LEU A 117 18.06 4.16 4.04
CA LEU A 117 17.38 3.00 4.60
C LEU A 117 16.62 2.22 3.53
N PHE A 118 15.84 2.92 2.70
CA PHE A 118 15.10 2.31 1.61
C PHE A 118 16.03 1.68 0.56
N LYS A 119 17.12 2.36 0.19
CA LYS A 119 18.14 1.82 -0.71
C LYS A 119 18.77 0.53 -0.18
N ILE A 120 19.15 0.51 1.10
CA ILE A 120 19.73 -0.68 1.74
C ILE A 120 18.70 -1.81 1.77
N TRP A 121 17.42 -1.50 2.05
CA TRP A 121 16.36 -2.51 2.08
C TRP A 121 16.11 -3.16 0.74
N VAL A 122 16.09 -2.36 -0.34
CA VAL A 122 16.00 -2.89 -1.70
C VAL A 122 17.24 -3.70 -2.06
N ALA A 123 18.45 -3.23 -1.73
CA ALA A 123 19.70 -3.94 -2.05
C ALA A 123 19.79 -5.31 -1.37
N ASN A 124 19.27 -5.43 -0.15
CA ASN A 124 19.26 -6.68 0.62
C ASN A 124 17.95 -7.47 0.48
N LYS A 125 17.13 -7.15 -0.53
CA LYS A 125 15.90 -7.88 -0.84
C LYS A 125 14.98 -8.10 0.37
N GLY A 126 14.92 -7.12 1.27
CA GLY A 126 14.00 -7.12 2.42
C GLY A 126 14.39 -8.03 3.59
N GLU A 127 15.67 -8.39 3.74
CA GLU A 127 16.12 -9.16 4.89
C GLU A 127 15.83 -8.44 6.23
N LYS A 128 15.22 -9.17 7.19
CA LYS A 128 14.53 -8.64 8.38
C LYS A 128 15.41 -8.08 9.50
N SER A 129 16.71 -7.96 9.31
CA SER A 129 17.65 -7.68 10.40
C SER A 129 18.72 -6.66 10.04
N ILE A 130 18.89 -6.32 8.75
CA ILE A 130 20.12 -5.67 8.28
C ILE A 130 20.33 -4.24 8.82
N TYR A 131 19.28 -3.55 9.27
CA TYR A 131 19.33 -2.21 9.89
C TYR A 131 18.74 -2.16 11.32
N ARG A 132 17.99 -3.19 11.75
CA ARG A 132 17.44 -3.24 13.13
C ARG A 132 18.55 -3.45 14.16
N VAL A 133 19.66 -4.06 13.75
CA VAL A 133 20.71 -4.53 14.66
C VAL A 133 22.08 -3.88 14.41
N THR A 134 22.27 -3.15 13.31
CA THR A 134 23.60 -2.62 12.90
C THR A 134 23.61 -1.09 12.68
N GLY A 135 24.79 -0.49 12.89
CA GLY A 135 25.17 0.83 12.37
C GLY A 135 24.41 2.03 12.92
N GLU A 136 24.19 3.02 12.04
CA GLU A 136 23.64 4.35 12.33
C GLU A 136 22.11 4.40 12.59
N TYR A 137 21.39 3.29 12.39
CA TYR A 137 19.92 3.22 12.56
C TYR A 137 19.50 2.54 13.87
N ARG A 138 20.46 2.00 14.62
CA ARG A 138 20.20 1.35 15.91
C ARG A 138 19.58 2.35 16.89
N GLY A 139 18.40 2.02 17.40
CA GLY A 139 17.65 2.90 18.33
C GLY A 139 16.89 4.06 17.68
N LEU A 140 17.01 4.25 16.36
CA LEU A 140 16.25 5.24 15.59
C LEU A 140 14.93 4.68 15.03
N LEU A 141 14.79 3.34 14.98
CA LEU A 141 13.63 2.64 14.45
C LEU A 141 12.66 2.23 15.56
N GLN A 142 11.38 2.45 15.30
CA GLN A 142 10.26 1.95 16.09
C GLN A 142 9.71 0.70 15.40
N THR A 143 9.89 -0.46 16.02
CA THR A 143 9.66 -1.77 15.37
C THR A 143 8.36 -2.45 15.76
N ASP A 144 7.67 -1.96 16.80
CA ASP A 144 6.36 -2.46 17.22
C ASP A 144 5.24 -1.92 16.32
N VAL A 145 5.33 -2.26 15.04
CA VAL A 145 4.38 -1.83 14.01
C VAL A 145 3.41 -2.95 13.71
N GLU A 146 2.13 -2.63 13.73
CA GLU A 146 1.06 -3.56 13.35
C GLU A 146 0.34 -3.06 12.10
N ILE A 147 0.12 -4.00 11.16
CA ILE A 147 -0.66 -3.78 9.94
C ILE A 147 -1.86 -4.74 9.97
N PRO A 148 -2.98 -4.37 10.62
CA PRO A 148 -4.11 -5.28 10.77
C PRO A 148 -4.73 -5.69 9.44
N PHE A 149 -4.69 -4.81 8.42
CA PHE A 149 -5.36 -5.06 7.16
C PHE A 149 -4.69 -4.38 5.97
N MET A 150 -4.62 -5.12 4.85
CA MET A 150 -4.28 -4.62 3.53
C MET A 150 -5.36 -5.04 2.52
N GLY A 151 -6.00 -4.06 1.90
CA GLY A 151 -7.01 -4.26 0.87
C GLY A 151 -6.56 -3.75 -0.50
N VAL A 152 -6.32 -4.65 -1.45
CA VAL A 152 -5.83 -4.29 -2.78
C VAL A 152 -6.78 -4.72 -3.89
N TYR A 153 -6.82 -3.92 -4.95
CA TYR A 153 -7.56 -4.19 -6.18
C TYR A 153 -6.56 -4.34 -7.33
N ASP A 154 -6.60 -5.50 -7.98
CA ASP A 154 -5.98 -5.78 -9.28
C ASP A 154 -4.57 -5.18 -9.43
N THR A 155 -3.62 -5.70 -8.65
CA THR A 155 -2.27 -5.14 -8.53
C THR A 155 -1.51 -5.25 -9.86
N VAL A 156 -0.88 -4.16 -10.31
CA VAL A 156 -0.04 -4.16 -11.52
C VAL A 156 1.32 -3.50 -11.22
N SER A 157 2.42 -4.18 -11.58
CA SER A 157 3.81 -3.74 -11.34
C SER A 157 4.41 -2.90 -12.49
N SER A 158 3.58 -2.31 -13.34
CA SER A 158 4.05 -1.57 -14.53
C SER A 158 4.76 -0.25 -14.15
N LEU A 159 5.94 -0.05 -14.74
CA LEU A 159 6.66 1.21 -14.83
C LEU A 159 6.14 2.04 -16.02
N GLY A 160 5.81 3.32 -15.81
CA GLY A 160 5.46 4.23 -16.91
C GLY A 160 4.06 4.03 -17.53
N ALA A 161 3.88 4.53 -18.75
CA ALA A 161 2.65 4.40 -19.55
C ALA A 161 2.76 3.17 -20.49
N PRO A 162 2.22 2.01 -20.10
CA PRO A 162 2.48 0.72 -20.74
C PRO A 162 2.09 0.58 -22.22
N ASP A 163 1.18 1.40 -22.74
CA ASP A 163 0.52 1.10 -24.00
C ASP A 163 1.15 1.79 -25.24
N GLN A 164 2.26 2.54 -25.10
CA GLN A 164 2.82 3.32 -26.21
C GLN A 164 3.87 2.59 -27.07
N PHE A 165 4.48 1.49 -26.59
CA PHE A 165 5.67 0.92 -27.27
C PHE A 165 5.74 -0.61 -27.38
N GLY A 166 4.70 -1.36 -26.98
CA GLY A 166 4.70 -2.84 -27.07
C GLY A 166 5.76 -3.55 -26.21
N LEU A 167 6.40 -2.84 -25.29
CA LEU A 167 7.40 -3.38 -24.37
C LEU A 167 6.73 -3.88 -23.08
N ASN A 168 7.22 -5.00 -22.53
CA ASN A 168 6.85 -5.43 -21.19
C ASN A 168 7.49 -4.50 -20.15
N LEU A 169 6.67 -3.64 -19.54
CA LEU A 169 7.13 -2.63 -18.57
C LEU A 169 6.92 -3.05 -17.11
N GLN A 170 6.64 -4.33 -16.84
CA GLN A 170 6.53 -4.82 -15.47
C GLN A 170 7.90 -4.91 -14.80
N THR A 171 8.04 -4.33 -13.61
CA THR A 171 9.29 -4.42 -12.86
C THR A 171 9.28 -5.60 -11.91
N THR A 172 10.43 -6.28 -11.83
CA THR A 172 10.69 -7.34 -10.85
C THR A 172 11.48 -6.84 -9.63
N ARG A 173 11.83 -5.54 -9.62
CA ARG A 173 12.71 -4.92 -8.62
C ARG A 173 12.25 -5.16 -7.17
N TYR A 174 10.95 -5.24 -6.93
CA TYR A 174 10.37 -5.41 -5.59
C TYR A 174 9.65 -6.75 -5.40
N GLU A 175 9.93 -7.77 -6.22
CA GLU A 175 9.28 -9.09 -6.06
C GLU A 175 9.44 -9.68 -4.65
N PHE A 176 10.57 -9.41 -3.98
CA PHE A 176 10.81 -9.83 -2.60
C PHE A 176 9.81 -9.22 -1.61
N ALA A 177 9.26 -8.03 -1.91
CA ALA A 177 8.25 -7.37 -1.09
C ALA A 177 6.88 -8.03 -1.22
N GLU A 178 6.69 -8.94 -2.18
CA GLU A 178 5.44 -9.68 -2.38
C GLU A 178 5.34 -10.95 -1.52
N GLN A 179 6.45 -11.37 -0.90
CA GLN A 179 6.51 -12.49 0.05
C GLN A 179 5.90 -12.07 1.40
N ILE A 180 4.57 -11.88 1.43
CA ILE A 180 3.86 -11.44 2.64
C ILE A 180 3.92 -12.48 3.77
N HIS A 181 4.10 -13.76 3.42
CA HIS A 181 4.17 -14.86 4.38
C HIS A 181 5.23 -14.64 5.46
N ASP A 182 6.39 -14.08 5.09
CA ASP A 182 7.51 -13.82 5.99
C ASP A 182 7.31 -12.60 6.89
N ARG A 183 6.18 -11.89 6.76
CA ARG A 183 5.90 -10.58 7.39
C ARG A 183 4.73 -10.61 8.36
N PRO A 184 4.80 -11.32 9.52
CA PRO A 184 3.71 -11.47 10.48
C PRO A 184 3.12 -10.16 11.02
N GLU A 185 3.79 -9.03 10.82
CA GLU A 185 3.28 -7.69 11.07
C GLU A 185 2.00 -7.40 10.26
N ILE A 186 1.88 -7.99 9.05
CA ILE A 186 0.72 -7.88 8.14
C ILE A 186 -0.29 -8.98 8.46
N LYS A 187 -1.37 -8.65 9.16
CA LYS A 187 -2.30 -9.64 9.75
C LYS A 187 -3.33 -10.19 8.76
N LYS A 188 -3.85 -9.36 7.85
CA LYS A 188 -4.91 -9.77 6.92
C LYS A 188 -4.75 -9.08 5.56
N VAL A 189 -4.79 -9.85 4.48
CA VAL A 189 -4.69 -9.37 3.10
C VAL A 189 -5.89 -9.79 2.29
N ARG A 190 -6.50 -8.85 1.58
CA ARG A 190 -7.64 -9.09 0.69
C ARG A 190 -7.34 -8.50 -0.68
N HIS A 191 -7.41 -9.32 -1.71
CA HIS A 191 -7.10 -8.94 -3.08
C HIS A 191 -8.29 -9.22 -4.00
N ALA A 192 -8.91 -8.17 -4.53
CA ALA A 192 -9.93 -8.29 -5.57
C ALA A 192 -9.25 -8.32 -6.95
N LEU A 193 -9.51 -9.37 -7.73
CA LEU A 193 -8.89 -9.63 -9.03
C LEU A 193 -9.87 -9.40 -10.18
N SER A 194 -9.40 -8.89 -11.31
CA SER A 194 -10.21 -8.74 -12.53
C SER A 194 -10.14 -10.00 -13.39
N LEU A 195 -11.27 -10.70 -13.53
CA LEU A 195 -11.33 -11.94 -14.29
C LEU A 195 -11.12 -11.76 -15.80
N SER A 196 -11.54 -10.61 -16.36
CA SER A 196 -11.57 -10.39 -17.81
C SER A 196 -10.45 -9.50 -18.34
N GLU A 197 -9.50 -9.08 -17.50
CA GLU A 197 -8.37 -8.27 -17.96
C GLU A 197 -7.40 -9.11 -18.80
N ARG A 198 -7.15 -8.68 -20.04
CA ARG A 198 -6.35 -9.43 -21.02
C ARG A 198 -5.13 -8.66 -21.54
N ARG A 199 -4.98 -7.39 -21.18
CA ARG A 199 -3.83 -6.60 -21.61
C ARG A 199 -2.56 -7.10 -20.94
N GLU A 200 -1.58 -7.47 -21.75
CA GLU A 200 -0.32 -8.07 -21.31
C GLU A 200 0.39 -7.23 -20.26
N ASN A 201 0.47 -5.92 -20.48
CA ASN A 201 1.14 -5.00 -19.55
C ASN A 201 0.37 -4.75 -18.24
N TRP A 202 -0.85 -5.25 -18.14
CA TRP A 202 -1.74 -5.11 -16.99
C TRP A 202 -1.95 -6.46 -16.28
N LYS A 203 -1.11 -7.46 -16.58
CA LYS A 203 -1.10 -8.74 -15.87
C LYS A 203 -1.04 -8.51 -14.37
N CYS A 204 -2.02 -9.09 -13.67
CA CYS A 204 -2.15 -8.90 -12.24
C CYS A 204 -1.05 -9.66 -11.48
N VAL A 205 -0.40 -8.95 -10.56
CA VAL A 205 0.57 -9.49 -9.62
C VAL A 205 -0.19 -10.17 -8.48
N MET A 206 -0.33 -11.49 -8.54
CA MET A 206 -0.99 -12.27 -7.49
C MET A 206 -0.07 -12.48 -6.27
N PHE A 207 -0.65 -12.62 -5.09
CA PHE A 207 0.08 -13.15 -3.93
C PHE A 207 0.41 -14.62 -4.18
N LYS A 208 1.68 -14.97 -4.02
CA LYS A 208 2.19 -16.34 -4.15
C LYS A 208 1.74 -17.17 -2.94
N LYS A 209 1.54 -18.47 -3.15
CA LYS A 209 1.33 -19.44 -2.06
C LYS A 209 2.56 -19.48 -1.15
N HIS A 210 2.38 -19.99 0.06
CA HIS A 210 3.50 -20.20 0.98
C HIS A 210 4.61 -21.03 0.30
N PRO A 211 5.89 -20.63 0.34
CA PRO A 211 6.98 -21.30 -0.39
C PRO A 211 7.09 -22.80 -0.10
N HIS A 212 6.79 -23.18 1.14
CA HIS A 212 6.84 -24.57 1.60
C HIS A 212 5.51 -25.33 1.46
N GLY A 213 4.53 -24.80 0.74
CA GLY A 213 3.22 -25.44 0.57
C GLY A 213 2.41 -25.59 1.87
N LEU A 214 2.81 -24.89 2.95
CA LEU A 214 2.11 -24.93 4.22
C LEU A 214 0.67 -24.47 4.04
N VAL A 215 -0.25 -25.21 4.67
CA VAL A 215 -1.66 -24.81 4.75
C VAL A 215 -1.73 -23.47 5.46
N GLU A 216 -2.33 -22.47 4.83
CA GLU A 216 -2.51 -21.17 5.46
C GLU A 216 -3.30 -21.34 6.75
N THR A 217 -2.75 -20.83 7.85
CA THR A 217 -3.47 -20.80 9.12
C THR A 217 -4.71 -19.93 8.96
N LEU A 218 -5.86 -20.51 9.28
CA LEU A 218 -7.12 -19.81 9.30
C LEU A 218 -7.23 -19.00 10.59
N ASP A 219 -7.82 -17.82 10.51
CA ASP A 219 -8.19 -17.06 11.70
C ASP A 219 -9.39 -17.72 12.43
N LYS A 220 -9.80 -17.16 13.57
CA LYS A 220 -10.95 -17.66 14.36
C LYS A 220 -12.26 -17.73 13.58
N SER A 221 -12.37 -17.02 12.45
CA SER A 221 -13.55 -17.05 11.56
C SER A 221 -13.41 -18.05 10.42
N GLY A 222 -12.36 -18.88 10.42
CA GLY A 222 -12.06 -19.79 9.32
C GLY A 222 -11.52 -19.09 8.07
N SER A 223 -11.08 -17.82 8.18
CA SER A 223 -10.62 -17.04 7.03
C SER A 223 -9.10 -17.07 6.91
N PRO A 224 -8.55 -17.32 5.70
CA PRO A 224 -7.11 -17.28 5.53
C PRO A 224 -6.54 -15.87 5.74
N ARG A 225 -5.25 -15.84 6.11
CA ARG A 225 -4.47 -14.61 6.20
C ARG A 225 -4.49 -13.84 4.88
N ILE A 226 -4.32 -14.52 3.74
CA ILE A 226 -4.40 -13.95 2.40
C ILE A 226 -5.62 -14.51 1.68
N SER A 227 -6.49 -13.65 1.15
CA SER A 227 -7.62 -14.08 0.32
C SER A 227 -7.64 -13.31 -0.98
N GLN A 228 -7.63 -14.04 -2.09
CA GLN A 228 -7.67 -13.51 -3.44
C GLN A 228 -8.98 -13.95 -4.10
N VAL A 229 -9.79 -13.01 -4.57
CA VAL A 229 -11.15 -13.28 -5.09
C VAL A 229 -11.31 -12.65 -6.46
N TRP A 230 -11.76 -13.47 -7.41
CA TRP A 230 -12.04 -13.04 -8.78
C TRP A 230 -13.41 -12.38 -8.88
N PHE A 231 -13.45 -11.19 -9.48
CA PHE A 231 -14.66 -10.46 -9.80
C PHE A 231 -14.82 -10.35 -11.33
N PRO A 232 -16.05 -10.38 -11.85
CA PRO A 232 -16.29 -10.22 -13.27
C PRO A 232 -15.88 -8.82 -13.75
N GLY A 233 -15.33 -8.75 -14.96
CA GLY A 233 -14.98 -7.51 -15.64
C GLY A 233 -13.47 -7.25 -15.74
N TYR A 234 -13.15 -6.13 -16.39
CA TYR A 234 -11.78 -5.64 -16.63
C TYR A 234 -11.26 -4.81 -15.45
N HIS A 235 -10.00 -4.38 -15.50
CA HIS A 235 -9.31 -3.65 -14.43
C HIS A 235 -10.14 -2.56 -13.72
N ASN A 236 -10.74 -1.66 -14.51
CA ASN A 236 -11.54 -0.53 -14.00
C ASN A 236 -12.95 -0.93 -13.54
N CYS A 237 -13.41 -2.15 -13.86
CA CYS A 237 -14.64 -2.72 -13.33
C CYS A 237 -14.45 -3.17 -11.88
N VAL A 238 -13.28 -3.67 -11.51
CA VAL A 238 -13.03 -4.17 -10.16
C VAL A 238 -12.52 -3.06 -9.23
N GLY A 239 -11.53 -2.27 -9.67
CA GLY A 239 -11.03 -1.13 -8.88
C GLY A 239 -11.89 0.13 -8.95
N GLY A 240 -12.89 0.14 -9.82
CA GLY A 240 -13.73 1.29 -10.13
C GLY A 240 -13.05 2.33 -11.01
N GLY A 241 -13.81 3.33 -11.45
CA GLY A 241 -13.33 4.35 -12.41
C GLY A 241 -13.91 4.20 -13.82
N THR A 242 -14.68 3.13 -14.08
CA THR A 242 -15.52 3.05 -15.27
C THR A 242 -16.69 4.05 -15.23
N ARG A 243 -17.01 4.66 -16.37
CA ARG A 243 -18.21 5.51 -16.59
C ARG A 243 -19.38 4.72 -17.21
N GLN A 244 -19.22 3.41 -17.43
CA GLN A 244 -20.23 2.59 -18.06
C GLN A 244 -21.48 2.48 -17.18
N LYS A 245 -22.62 2.95 -17.68
CA LYS A 245 -23.91 2.84 -17.01
C LYS A 245 -24.30 1.36 -16.86
N GLY A 246 -24.89 1.01 -15.71
CA GLY A 246 -25.36 -0.35 -15.42
C GLY A 246 -24.27 -1.33 -14.94
N ASN A 247 -22.99 -0.93 -14.91
CA ASN A 247 -21.93 -1.80 -14.39
C ASN A 247 -21.94 -1.84 -12.85
N THR A 248 -22.39 -2.96 -12.28
CA THR A 248 -22.47 -3.19 -10.83
C THR A 248 -21.21 -3.79 -10.23
N ALA A 249 -20.29 -4.33 -11.04
CA ALA A 249 -19.07 -4.99 -10.57
C ALA A 249 -18.23 -4.10 -9.62
N PRO A 250 -18.03 -2.80 -9.88
CA PRO A 250 -17.28 -1.93 -8.97
C PRO A 250 -17.94 -1.80 -7.59
N ILE A 251 -19.27 -1.85 -7.53
CA ILE A 251 -20.02 -1.75 -6.28
C ILE A 251 -19.93 -3.06 -5.52
N VAL A 252 -20.07 -4.20 -6.21
CA VAL A 252 -19.96 -5.53 -5.61
C VAL A 252 -18.57 -5.74 -5.01
N SER A 253 -17.50 -5.40 -5.74
CA SER A 253 -16.13 -5.52 -5.24
C SER A 253 -15.86 -4.57 -4.07
N LEU A 254 -16.43 -3.36 -4.07
CA LEU A 254 -16.35 -2.41 -2.98
C LEU A 254 -17.04 -2.93 -1.71
N ILE A 255 -18.28 -3.41 -1.82
CA ILE A 255 -19.04 -3.97 -0.70
C ILE A 255 -18.30 -5.17 -0.11
N TRP A 256 -17.80 -6.06 -0.97
CA TRP A 256 -16.98 -7.18 -0.53
C TRP A 256 -15.77 -6.69 0.26
N MET A 257 -15.00 -5.72 -0.25
CA MET A 257 -13.83 -5.21 0.46
C MET A 257 -14.19 -4.57 1.81
N ILE A 258 -15.23 -3.72 1.85
CA ILE A 258 -15.73 -3.10 3.09
C ILE A 258 -16.10 -4.18 4.11
N SER A 259 -16.79 -5.24 3.67
CA SER A 259 -17.15 -6.35 4.55
C SER A 259 -15.95 -7.04 5.21
N LYS A 260 -14.73 -6.88 4.66
CA LYS A 260 -13.52 -7.51 5.20
C LYS A 260 -12.78 -6.66 6.23
N PHE A 261 -13.07 -5.36 6.32
CA PHE A 261 -12.41 -4.46 7.29
C PHE A 261 -13.36 -3.64 8.15
N LYS A 262 -14.68 -3.68 7.91
CA LYS A 262 -15.67 -2.88 8.65
C LYS A 262 -15.66 -3.09 10.17
N ASP A 263 -15.18 -4.24 10.65
CA ASP A 263 -15.09 -4.56 12.07
C ASP A 263 -13.74 -4.11 12.69
N LEU A 264 -12.79 -3.71 11.84
CA LEU A 264 -11.45 -3.23 12.23
C LEU A 264 -11.38 -1.70 12.30
N LEU A 265 -12.20 -1.02 11.48
CA LEU A 265 -12.22 0.43 11.34
C LEU A 265 -13.63 0.95 11.50
N GLU A 266 -13.79 2.11 12.16
CA GLU A 266 -15.09 2.73 12.25
C GLU A 266 -15.40 3.56 11.01
N VAL A 267 -16.41 3.10 10.28
CA VAL A 267 -16.92 3.69 9.04
C VAL A 267 -18.21 4.50 9.29
N ASN A 268 -18.50 5.44 8.39
CA ASN A 268 -19.76 6.19 8.30
C ASN A 268 -20.91 5.33 7.81
#